data_AF-A0A6A7N1K8-F1
#
_entry.id   AF-A0A6A7N1K8-F1
#
_cell.length_a   1.000
_cell.length_b   1.000
_cell.length_c   1.000
_cell.angle_alpha   90.00
_cell.angle_beta   90.00
_cell.angle_gamma   90.00
#
_symmetry.space_group_name_H-M   'P 1'
#
loop_
_entity.id
_entity.type
_entity.pdbx_description
1 polymer ?
#
loop_
_entity_poly.entity_id
_entity_poly.type
_entity_poly.pdbx_seq_one_letter_code
_entity_poly.pdbx_strand_id
1 'polypeptide(L)' 'MATYEQIRSDVRSSTGKTMQNCWIAHVKELNGLAPKAAANRKSLNERVKPCPDNMRPLIEASMRRLGLIK' A
#
# COMPACT_ATOMS: atom_id res chain seq x y z
N MET A 1 3.05 14.43 -2.00
CA MET A 1 2.52 13.07 -2.27
C MET A 1 2.87 12.20 -1.09
N ALA A 2 1.91 11.54 -0.43
CA ALA A 2 2.23 10.69 0.70
C ALA A 2 3.12 9.52 0.26
N THR A 3 4.32 9.44 0.84
CA THR A 3 5.33 8.45 0.47
C THR A 3 5.01 7.09 1.07
N TYR A 4 5.58 6.03 0.51
CA TYR A 4 5.43 4.67 1.06
C TYR A 4 5.83 4.60 2.54
N GLU A 5 6.81 5.42 2.96
CA GLU A 5 7.25 5.51 4.35
C GLU A 5 6.20 6.12 5.27
N GLN A 6 5.47 7.16 4.83
CA GLN A 6 4.39 7.74 5.64
C GLN A 6 3.27 6.74 5.88
N ILE A 7 2.86 6.00 4.85
CA ILE A 7 1.84 4.94 5.00
C ILE A 7 2.35 3.85 5.94
N ARG A 8 3.62 3.43 5.79
CA ARG A 8 4.22 2.40 6.63
C ARG A 8 4.30 2.84 8.10
N SER A 9 4.63 4.10 8.35
CA SER A 9 4.70 4.69 9.69
C SER A 9 3.31 4.83 10.31
N ASP A 10 2.30 5.31 9.57
CA ASP A 10 0.93 5.45 10.06
C ASP A 10 0.31 4.09 10.44
N VAL A 11 0.48 3.09 9.57
CA VAL A 11 0.01 1.72 9.84
C VAL A 11 0.71 1.16 11.08
N ARG A 12 2.04 1.33 11.19
CA ARG A 12 2.81 0.87 12.34
C ARG A 12 2.36 1.56 13.62
N SER A 13 2.10 2.87 13.58
CA SER A 13 1.61 3.62 14.73
C SER A 13 0.20 3.20 15.13
N SER A 14 -0.64 2.80 14.18
CA SER A 14 -2.03 2.44 14.43
C SER A 14 -2.25 0.98 14.84
N THR A 15 -1.41 0.07 14.33
CA THR A 15 -1.59 -1.38 14.53
C THR A 15 -0.39 -2.09 15.13
N GLY A 16 0.74 -1.40 15.29
CA GLY A 16 2.02 -2.00 15.68
C GLY A 16 2.67 -2.86 14.59
N LYS A 17 2.01 -3.06 13.45
CA LYS A 17 2.48 -3.98 12.38
C LYS A 17 3.30 -3.24 11.33
N THR A 18 4.34 -3.92 10.85
CA THR A 18 5.19 -3.41 9.76
C THR A 18 4.70 -3.96 8.43
N MET A 19 4.25 -3.07 7.54
CA MET A 19 3.82 -3.42 6.19
C MET A 19 4.99 -3.49 5.21
N GLN A 20 4.83 -4.30 4.15
CA GLN A 20 5.72 -4.31 3.00
C GLN A 20 5.23 -3.34 1.91
N ASN A 21 6.17 -2.77 1.17
CA ASN A 21 5.86 -1.82 0.09
C ASN A 21 5.00 -2.45 -1.03
N CYS A 22 5.15 -3.75 -1.27
CA CYS A 22 4.36 -4.49 -2.26
C CYS A 22 2.86 -4.49 -1.93
N TRP A 23 2.49 -4.56 -0.64
CA TRP A 23 1.10 -4.50 -0.19
C TRP A 23 0.51 -3.10 -0.36
N ILE A 24 1.29 -2.06 -0.07
CA ILE A 24 0.84 -0.67 -0.27
C ILE A 24 0.61 -0.40 -1.76
N ALA A 25 1.52 -0.85 -2.63
CA ALA A 25 1.34 -0.75 -4.08
C ALA A 25 0.11 -1.55 -4.57
N HIS A 26 -0.16 -2.71 -3.97
CA HIS A 26 -1.36 -3.50 -4.23
C HIS A 26 -2.62 -2.68 -3.96
N VAL A 27 -2.76 -2.19 -2.73
CA VAL A 27 -3.93 -1.43 -2.29
C VAL A 27 -4.11 -0.12 -3.06
N LYS A 28 -3.01 0.53 -3.47
CA LYS A 28 -3.07 1.69 -4.39
C LYS A 28 -3.75 1.34 -5.71
N GLU A 29 -3.30 0.29 -6.41
CA GLU A 29 -3.96 -0.11 -7.68
C GLU A 29 -5.42 -0.50 -7.47
N LEU A 30 -5.75 -1.19 -6.36
CA LEU A 30 -7.16 -1.55 -6.05
C LEU A 30 -8.05 -0.33 -5.85
N ASN A 31 -7.48 0.77 -5.36
CA ASN A 31 -8.18 2.04 -5.15
C ASN A 31 -8.03 3.00 -6.34
N GLY A 32 -7.56 2.52 -7.50
CA GLY A 32 -7.39 3.33 -8.72
C GLY A 32 -6.22 4.32 -8.68
N LEU A 33 -5.37 4.26 -7.65
CA LEU A 33 -4.14 5.03 -7.57
C LEU A 33 -3.04 4.30 -8.33
N ALA A 34 -2.47 4.93 -9.37
CA ALA A 34 -1.31 4.36 -10.06
C ALA A 34 -0.08 4.36 -9.13
N PRO A 35 0.40 3.19 -8.65
CA PRO A 35 1.65 3.16 -7.90
C PRO A 35 2.79 3.50 -8.86
N LYS A 36 3.79 4.25 -8.38
CA LYS A 36 5.04 4.41 -9.12
C LYS A 36 5.59 3.01 -9.44
N ALA A 37 5.76 2.71 -10.72
CA ALA A 37 6.32 1.45 -11.16
C ALA A 37 7.70 1.28 -10.54
N ALA A 38 7.92 0.18 -9.81
CA ALA A 38 9.24 -0.13 -9.29
C ALA A 38 10.19 -0.40 -10.46
N ALA A 39 11.40 0.15 -10.43
CA ALA A 39 12.41 -0.04 -11.48
C ALA A 39 12.78 -1.53 -11.70
N ASN A 40 12.59 -2.38 -10.69
CA ASN A 40 12.84 -3.82 -10.74
C ASN A 40 11.62 -4.66 -11.19
N ARG A 41 10.60 -4.05 -11.79
CA ARG A 41 9.39 -4.75 -12.25
C ARG A 41 9.68 -5.45 -13.59
N LYS A 42 10.09 -6.73 -13.55
CA LYS A 42 10.27 -7.58 -14.74
C LYS A 42 8.96 -8.02 -15.40
N SER A 43 7.86 -8.07 -14.65
CA SER A 43 6.53 -8.46 -15.14
C SER A 43 5.46 -7.50 -14.64
N LEU A 44 4.73 -6.88 -15.57
CA LEU A 44 3.57 -6.02 -15.28
C LEU A 44 2.31 -6.82 -14.91
N ASN A 45 2.24 -8.09 -15.32
CA ASN A 45 0.99 -8.85 -15.38
C ASN A 45 0.80 -9.86 -14.24
N GLU A 46 1.84 -10.18 -13.47
CA GLU A 46 1.78 -11.25 -12.47
C GLU A 46 2.16 -10.72 -11.09
N ARG A 47 1.15 -10.52 -10.24
CA ARG A 47 1.36 -10.17 -8.84
C ARG A 47 1.65 -11.44 -8.05
N VAL A 48 2.94 -11.73 -7.88
CA VAL A 48 3.46 -12.92 -7.16
C VAL A 48 2.96 -13.02 -5.71
N LYS A 49 2.55 -11.90 -5.07
CA LYS A 49 2.02 -11.90 -3.70
C LYS A 49 0.76 -11.03 -3.57
N PRO A 50 -0.44 -11.62 -3.45
CA PRO A 50 -1.62 -10.85 -3.07
C PRO A 50 -1.40 -10.24 -1.68
N CYS A 51 -1.98 -9.05 -1.46
CA CYS A 51 -1.98 -8.45 -0.13
C CYS A 51 -2.93 -9.30 0.73
N PRO A 52 -2.51 -9.77 1.91
CA PRO A 52 -3.40 -10.52 2.78
C PRO A 52 -4.61 -9.64 3.17
N ASP A 53 -5.82 -10.21 3.12
CA ASP A 53 -7.07 -9.50 3.37
C ASP A 53 -7.09 -8.73 4.69
N ASN A 54 -6.41 -9.25 5.71
CA ASN A 54 -6.31 -8.62 7.03
C ASN A 54 -5.48 -7.31 7.03
N MET A 55 -4.60 -7.13 6.04
CA MET A 55 -3.72 -5.95 5.95
C MET A 55 -4.32 -4.86 5.05
N ARG A 56 -5.16 -5.25 4.09
CA ARG A 56 -5.83 -4.32 3.17
C ARG A 56 -6.61 -3.19 3.89
N PRO A 57 -7.52 -3.46 4.85
CA PRO A 57 -8.29 -2.40 5.52
C PRO A 57 -7.41 -1.48 6.37
N LEU A 58 -6.27 -1.99 6.87
CA LEU A 58 -5.31 -1.18 7.63
C LEU A 58 -4.61 -0.17 6.74
N ILE A 59 -4.21 -0.60 5.54
CA ILE A 59 -3.58 0.28 4.55
C ILE A 59 -4.61 1.30 4.04
N GLU A 60 -5.85 0.87 3.76
CA GLU A 60 -6.92 1.79 3.34
C GLU A 60 -7.25 2.83 4.43
N ALA A 61 -7.30 2.43 5.70
CA ALA A 61 -7.49 3.36 6.82
C ALA A 61 -6.36 4.42 6.88
N SER A 62 -5.11 3.98 6.74
CA SER A 62 -3.96 4.90 6.66
C SER A 62 -4.02 5.81 5.42
N MET A 63 -4.43 5.28 4.27
CA MET A 63 -4.59 6.08 3.05
C MET A 63 -5.69 7.13 3.19
N ARG A 64 -6.82 6.79 3.82
CA ARG A 64 -7.89 7.75 4.15
C ARG A 64 -7.39 8.85 5.08
N ARG A 65 -6.67 8.48 6.16
CA ARG A 65 -6.06 9.46 7.08
C ARG A 65 -5.07 10.40 6.41
N LEU A 66 -4.31 9.87 5.45
CA LEU A 66 -3.35 10.64 4.65
C LEU A 66 -4.00 11.40 3.48
N GLY A 67 -5.32 11.32 3.30
CA GLY A 67 -6.05 12.00 2.23
C GLY A 67 -5.75 11.48 0.82
N LEU A 68 -5.24 10.25 0.69
CA LEU A 68 -4.94 9.61 -0.59
C LEU A 68 -6.18 9.03 -1.27
N ILE A 69 -7.15 8.58 -0.49
CA ILE A 69 -8.43 8.01 -0.93
C ILE A 69 -9.54 8.63 -0.07
N LYS A 70 -10.72 8.85 -0.67
CA LYS A 70 -11.91 9.39 0.02
C LYS A 70 -12.74 8.28 0.67
#